data_AF-D8QZ85-F1
#
_entry.id   AF-D8QZ85-F1
#
_cell.length_a   1.000
_cell.length_b   1.000
_cell.length_c   1.000
_cell.angle_alpha   90.00
_cell.angle_beta   90.00
_cell.angle_gamma   90.00
#
_symmetry.space_group_name_H-M   'P 1'
#
loop_
_entity.id
_entity.type
_entity.pdbx_description
1 polymer ?
#
loop_
_entity_poly.entity_id
_entity_poly.type
_entity_poly.pdbx_seq_one_letter_code
_entity_poly.pdbx_strand_id
1 'polypeptide(L)'
;MKKPVICYNCKKSGHVASECPDSKQTESKIAAINAKENIVDLDEEEREKLTELDALTGRPLPNDILLYAVLVCRPYSALQSYKYHVKITPGPLKKGKGVKMAMDAFIHLSDVLPREKELMKAVAESDMVACMWKCEGEHSGTGEAKAEPEEQQEESRSEER
;
A
#
# COMPACT_ATOMS: atom_id res chain seq x y z
N MET A 1 -0.23 38.25 24.22
CA MET A 1 -1.65 37.80 24.15
C MET A 1 -1.69 36.29 24.30
N LYS A 2 -2.45 35.74 25.26
CA LYS A 2 -2.63 34.28 25.40
C LYS A 2 -3.76 33.84 24.44
N LYS A 3 -3.52 32.83 23.59
CA LYS A 3 -4.55 32.28 22.71
C LYS A 3 -5.63 31.59 23.57
N PRO A 4 -6.92 31.75 23.26
CA PRO A 4 -7.97 31.07 23.99
C PRO A 4 -7.89 29.56 23.73
N VAL A 5 -8.05 28.76 24.79
CA VAL A 5 -8.15 27.29 24.68
C VAL A 5 -9.50 26.96 24.05
N ILE A 6 -9.46 26.26 22.92
CA ILE A 6 -10.65 25.81 22.17
C ILE A 6 -10.69 24.30 22.20
N CYS A 7 -11.84 23.74 22.54
CA CYS A 7 -12.07 22.31 22.56
C CYS A 7 -12.20 21.75 21.13
N TYR A 8 -11.44 20.69 20.81
CA TYR A 8 -11.51 20.02 19.50
C TYR A 8 -12.77 19.17 19.30
N ASN A 9 -13.46 18.77 20.39
CA ASN A 9 -14.69 17.96 20.31
C ASN A 9 -15.94 18.81 20.02
N CYS A 10 -16.11 19.96 20.69
CA CYS A 10 -17.31 20.81 20.57
C CYS A 10 -17.07 22.21 19.97
N LYS A 11 -15.81 22.56 19.67
CA LYS A 11 -15.38 23.89 19.14
C LYS A 11 -15.69 25.09 20.05
N LYS A 12 -16.11 24.88 21.30
CA LYS A 12 -16.32 25.94 22.29
C LYS A 12 -15.00 26.28 22.99
N SER A 13 -14.83 27.54 23.39
CA SER A 13 -13.69 27.99 24.19
C SER A 13 -13.89 27.68 25.68
N GLY A 14 -12.79 27.59 26.44
CA GLY A 14 -12.81 27.49 27.90
C GLY A 14 -12.49 26.10 28.48
N HIS A 15 -12.26 25.09 27.65
CA HIS A 15 -11.81 23.75 28.07
C HIS A 15 -11.05 23.05 26.93
N VAL A 16 -10.26 22.03 27.27
CA VAL A 16 -9.62 21.12 26.29
C VAL A 16 -10.53 19.91 26.00
N ALA A 17 -10.25 19.17 24.94
CA ALA A 17 -11.07 18.01 24.52
C ALA A 17 -11.29 16.98 25.64
N SER A 18 -10.28 16.76 26.49
CA SER A 18 -10.34 15.81 27.62
C SER A 18 -11.32 16.21 28.73
N GLU A 19 -11.72 17.48 28.80
CA GLU A 19 -12.63 18.04 29.81
C GLU A 19 -14.00 18.38 29.20
N CYS A 20 -14.27 17.88 27.99
CA CYS A 20 -15.49 18.24 27.28
C CYS A 20 -16.72 17.54 27.88
N PRO A 21 -17.76 18.29 28.30
CA PRO A 21 -18.98 17.70 28.85
C PRO A 21 -19.77 16.86 27.83
N ASP A 22 -19.50 17.05 26.54
CA ASP A 22 -20.13 16.32 25.43
C ASP A 22 -19.30 15.09 24.97
N SER A 23 -18.35 14.60 25.78
CA SER A 23 -17.46 13.47 25.42
C SER A 23 -18.21 12.23 24.90
N LYS A 24 -19.32 11.86 25.56
CA LYS A 24 -20.18 10.73 25.17
C LYS A 24 -20.76 10.85 23.75
N GLN A 25 -21.06 12.07 23.30
CA GLN A 25 -21.57 12.29 21.94
C GLN A 25 -20.47 12.12 20.89
N THR A 26 -19.22 12.44 21.25
CA THR A 26 -18.06 12.22 20.38
C THR A 26 -17.73 10.73 20.25
N GLU A 27 -17.74 9.98 21.36
CA GLU A 27 -17.56 8.52 21.36
C GLU A 27 -18.60 7.83 20.49
N SER A 28 -19.88 8.23 20.61
CA SER A 28 -20.96 7.71 19.77
C SER A 28 -20.77 8.03 18.28
N LYS A 29 -20.23 9.20 17.94
CA LYS A 29 -19.90 9.56 16.55
C LYS A 29 -18.74 8.73 15.99
N ILE A 30 -17.70 8.51 16.78
CA ILE A 30 -16.56 7.68 16.40
C ILE A 30 -17.01 6.23 16.18
N ALA A 31 -17.79 5.67 17.11
CA ALA A 31 -18.35 4.33 16.97
C ALA A 31 -19.26 4.21 15.74
N ALA A 32 -20.08 5.23 15.44
CA ALA A 32 -20.92 5.24 14.25
C ALA A 32 -20.14 5.37 12.94
N ILE A 33 -18.97 6.02 12.94
CA ILE A 33 -18.07 6.07 11.78
C ILE A 33 -17.36 4.74 11.61
N ASN A 34 -16.76 4.19 12.67
CA ASN A 34 -16.09 2.89 12.63
C ASN A 34 -17.03 1.77 12.15
N ALA A 35 -18.29 1.78 12.61
CA ALA A 35 -19.30 0.82 12.16
C ALA A 35 -19.72 1.00 10.69
N LYS A 36 -19.69 2.22 10.15
CA LYS A 36 -20.03 2.50 8.74
C LYS A 36 -18.93 2.07 7.79
N GLU A 37 -17.69 2.25 8.20
CA GLU A 37 -16.51 1.85 7.44
C GLU A 37 -16.12 0.37 7.70
N ASN A 38 -16.96 -0.35 8.47
CA ASN A 38 -16.76 -1.70 8.98
C ASN A 38 -15.31 -1.95 9.46
N ILE A 39 -14.78 -0.91 10.11
CA ILE A 39 -13.55 -0.94 10.89
C ILE A 39 -13.90 -1.60 12.22
N VAL A 40 -13.63 -2.90 12.29
CA VAL A 40 -13.79 -3.69 13.51
C VAL A 40 -12.56 -3.45 14.40
N ASP A 41 -12.79 -3.04 15.65
CA ASP A 41 -11.74 -3.04 16.67
C ASP A 41 -11.34 -4.50 16.92
N LEU A 42 -10.15 -4.89 16.47
CA LEU A 42 -9.60 -6.23 16.68
C LEU A 42 -9.54 -6.53 18.17
N ASP A 43 -10.10 -7.66 18.57
CA ASP A 43 -10.00 -8.14 19.94
C ASP A 43 -8.54 -8.55 20.27
N GLU A 44 -8.26 -8.79 21.56
CA GLU A 44 -6.90 -9.10 22.01
C GLU A 44 -6.38 -10.41 21.37
N GLU A 45 -7.26 -11.37 21.13
CA GLU A 45 -6.91 -12.66 20.54
C GLU A 45 -6.58 -12.53 19.04
N GLU A 46 -7.33 -11.69 18.31
CA GLU A 46 -7.09 -11.36 16.91
C GLU A 46 -5.82 -10.53 16.73
N ARG A 47 -5.53 -9.63 17.68
CA ARG A 47 -4.28 -8.86 17.70
C ARG A 47 -3.07 -9.77 17.89
N GLU A 48 -3.17 -10.79 18.74
CA GLU A 48 -2.11 -11.80 18.94
C GLU A 48 -1.90 -12.69 17.71
N LYS A 49 -2.92 -12.86 16.86
CA LYS A 49 -2.82 -13.64 15.60
C LYS A 49 -2.13 -12.88 14.47
N LEU A 50 -1.96 -11.56 14.59
CA LEU A 50 -1.26 -10.78 13.57
C LEU A 50 0.20 -11.23 13.47
N THR A 51 0.59 -11.54 12.25
CA THR A 51 1.94 -11.95 11.88
C THR A 51 2.68 -10.80 11.22
N GLU A 52 4.00 -10.92 11.08
CA GLU A 52 4.79 -9.95 10.31
C GLU A 52 4.34 -9.84 8.84
N LEU A 53 3.64 -10.85 8.32
CA LEU A 53 3.10 -10.83 6.96
C LEU A 53 1.94 -9.84 6.80
N ASP A 54 1.20 -9.57 7.87
CA ASP A 54 0.06 -8.64 7.86
C ASP A 54 0.53 -7.17 7.76
N ALA A 55 1.82 -6.91 8.02
CA ALA A 55 2.44 -5.61 7.79
C ALA A 55 2.82 -5.36 6.32
N LEU A 56 2.76 -6.39 5.46
CA LEU A 56 3.08 -6.26 4.04
C LEU A 56 1.83 -5.86 3.25
N THR A 57 1.96 -4.87 2.37
CA THR A 57 0.90 -4.47 1.43
C THR A 57 1.41 -4.45 0.00
N GLY A 58 0.55 -4.88 -0.94
CA GLY A 58 0.77 -4.76 -2.37
C GLY A 58 0.22 -3.46 -2.99
N ARG A 59 -0.60 -2.71 -2.24
CA ARG A 59 -1.25 -1.46 -2.66
C ARG A 59 -1.08 -0.43 -1.55
N PRO A 60 0.02 0.34 -1.56
CA PRO A 60 0.23 1.39 -0.58
C PRO A 60 -0.79 2.50 -0.75
N LEU A 61 -1.33 3.00 0.36
CA LEU A 61 -2.17 4.19 0.38
C LEU A 61 -1.33 5.46 0.62
N PRO A 62 -1.83 6.66 0.23
CA PRO A 62 -1.10 7.92 0.41
C PRO A 62 -0.72 8.24 1.86
N ASN A 63 -1.48 7.70 2.83
CA ASN A 63 -1.27 7.92 4.26
C ASN A 63 -0.45 6.81 4.93
N ASP A 64 0.00 5.79 4.18
CA ASP A 64 0.79 4.69 4.74
C ASP A 64 2.22 5.13 5.07
N ILE A 65 2.77 4.56 6.15
CA ILE A 65 4.18 4.75 6.53
C ILE A 65 4.99 3.58 5.97
N LEU A 66 5.68 3.82 4.85
CA LEU A 66 6.45 2.79 4.18
C LEU A 66 7.90 2.74 4.69
N LEU A 67 8.27 1.56 5.22
CA LEU A 67 9.59 1.32 5.81
C LEU A 67 10.60 0.81 4.77
N TYR A 68 10.22 -0.19 3.97
CA TYR A 68 11.07 -0.85 2.98
C TYR A 68 10.23 -1.37 1.80
N ALA A 69 10.88 -1.62 0.66
CA ALA A 69 10.28 -2.31 -0.48
C ALA A 69 10.80 -3.75 -0.57
N VAL A 70 9.89 -4.72 -0.64
CA VAL A 70 10.22 -6.14 -0.82
C VAL A 70 9.91 -6.56 -2.24
N LEU A 71 10.84 -7.25 -2.89
CA LEU A 71 10.63 -7.82 -4.21
C LEU A 71 10.21 -9.28 -4.11
N VAL A 72 9.27 -9.70 -4.96
CA VAL A 72 8.74 -11.07 -5.00
C VAL A 72 8.56 -11.55 -6.45
N CYS A 73 8.91 -12.83 -6.75
CA CYS A 73 8.46 -13.53 -7.96
C CYS A 73 7.27 -14.41 -7.56
N ARG A 74 6.12 -14.19 -8.18
CA ARG A 74 4.90 -14.98 -7.97
C ARG A 74 4.16 -15.15 -9.29
N PRO A 75 3.24 -16.14 -9.41
CA PRO A 75 2.35 -16.24 -10.56
C PRO A 75 1.61 -14.92 -10.79
N TYR A 76 1.46 -14.49 -12.05
CA TYR A 76 0.87 -13.19 -12.39
C TYR A 76 -0.55 -13.03 -11.81
N SER A 77 -1.34 -14.11 -11.79
CA SER A 77 -2.67 -14.12 -11.18
C SER A 77 -2.66 -13.76 -9.69
N ALA A 78 -1.58 -14.07 -8.97
CA ALA A 78 -1.42 -13.73 -7.55
C ALA A 78 -0.96 -12.29 -7.31
N LEU A 79 -0.61 -11.54 -8.37
CA LEU A 79 -0.11 -10.16 -8.31
C LEU A 79 -1.09 -9.14 -8.88
N GLN A 80 -2.26 -9.55 -9.38
CA GLN A 80 -3.29 -8.64 -9.92
C GLN A 80 -3.71 -7.58 -8.89
N SER A 81 -3.66 -7.93 -7.60
CA SER A 81 -3.99 -7.00 -6.52
C SER A 81 -2.84 -6.06 -6.12
N TYR A 82 -1.69 -6.08 -6.80
CA TYR A 82 -0.55 -5.25 -6.47
C TYR A 82 -0.53 -4.01 -7.37
N LYS A 83 -0.22 -2.85 -6.81
CA LYS A 83 -0.02 -1.61 -7.58
C LYS A 83 1.17 -1.73 -8.53
N TYR A 84 2.27 -2.30 -8.04
CA TYR A 84 3.51 -2.47 -8.80
C TYR A 84 3.75 -3.91 -9.16
N HIS A 85 3.31 -4.30 -10.36
CA HIS A 85 3.50 -5.64 -10.88
C HIS A 85 3.80 -5.60 -12.39
N VAL A 86 4.54 -6.61 -12.86
CA VAL A 86 4.87 -6.74 -14.29
C VAL A 86 4.97 -8.21 -14.65
N LYS A 87 4.53 -8.55 -15.86
CA LYS A 87 4.80 -9.87 -16.43
C LYS A 87 6.16 -9.86 -17.11
N ILE A 88 7.05 -10.73 -16.64
CA ILE A 88 8.34 -10.93 -17.28
C ILE A 88 8.20 -12.09 -18.25
N THR A 89 8.42 -11.82 -19.54
CA THR A 89 8.46 -12.85 -20.57
C THR A 89 9.92 -13.21 -20.87
N PRO A 90 10.31 -14.49 -20.81
CA PRO A 90 11.66 -14.92 -21.21
C PRO A 90 11.96 -14.51 -22.65
N GLY A 91 13.16 -13.98 -22.89
CA GLY A 91 13.59 -13.53 -24.21
C GLY A 91 15.10 -13.29 -24.27
N PRO A 92 15.63 -12.75 -25.39
CA PRO A 92 17.07 -12.51 -25.57
C PRO A 92 17.63 -11.40 -24.64
N LEU A 93 16.76 -10.73 -23.90
CA LEU A 93 17.13 -9.63 -23.02
C LEU A 93 17.84 -10.15 -21.76
N LYS A 94 19.00 -9.56 -21.43
CA LYS A 94 19.70 -9.86 -20.18
C LYS A 94 18.81 -9.52 -18.97
N LYS A 95 18.79 -10.40 -17.95
CA LYS A 95 17.96 -10.26 -16.74
C LYS A 95 18.07 -8.86 -16.10
N GLY A 96 19.28 -8.36 -15.91
CA GLY A 96 19.50 -7.01 -15.32
C GLY A 96 18.88 -5.88 -16.15
N LYS A 97 18.85 -6.00 -17.48
CA LYS A 97 18.16 -5.01 -18.34
C LYS A 97 16.64 -5.12 -18.23
N GLY A 98 16.11 -6.34 -18.12
CA GLY A 98 14.68 -6.57 -17.89
C GLY A 98 14.19 -5.97 -16.56
N VAL A 99 14.93 -6.20 -15.47
CA VAL A 99 14.66 -5.58 -14.16
C VAL A 99 14.67 -4.06 -14.25
N LYS A 100 15.72 -3.48 -14.85
CA LYS A 100 15.85 -2.02 -14.96
C LYS A 100 14.67 -1.42 -15.72
N MET A 101 14.24 -2.06 -16.80
CA MET A 101 13.07 -1.63 -17.55
C MET A 101 11.79 -1.71 -16.71
N ALA A 102 11.61 -2.77 -15.92
CA ALA A 102 10.46 -2.89 -15.01
C ALA A 102 10.44 -1.80 -13.94
N MET A 103 11.56 -1.55 -13.26
CA MET A 103 11.67 -0.49 -12.27
C MET A 103 11.49 0.89 -12.88
N ASP A 104 12.04 1.12 -14.08
CA ASP A 104 11.85 2.37 -14.81
C ASP A 104 10.38 2.61 -15.16
N ALA A 105 9.65 1.56 -15.56
CA ALA A 105 8.20 1.65 -15.75
C ALA A 105 7.48 2.05 -14.46
N PHE A 106 7.82 1.43 -13.33
CA PHE A 106 7.18 1.73 -12.04
C PHE A 106 7.41 3.16 -11.56
N ILE A 107 8.62 3.71 -11.68
CA ILE A 107 8.93 5.07 -11.18
C ILE A 107 8.34 6.19 -12.06
N HIS A 108 7.80 5.84 -13.22
CA HIS A 108 7.15 6.73 -14.18
C HIS A 108 5.63 6.52 -14.27
N LEU A 109 5.05 5.62 -13.48
CA LEU A 109 3.60 5.56 -13.30
C LEU A 109 3.09 6.90 -12.74
N SER A 110 1.90 7.31 -13.17
CA SER A 110 1.35 8.65 -12.92
C SER A 110 1.00 8.94 -11.46
N ASP A 111 0.79 7.89 -10.66
CA ASP A 111 0.28 7.92 -9.28
C ASP A 111 1.32 7.45 -8.25
N VAL A 112 2.60 7.53 -8.60
CA VAL A 112 3.71 7.12 -7.71
C VAL A 112 3.96 8.17 -6.65
N LEU A 113 3.88 7.77 -5.38
CA LEU A 113 4.22 8.59 -4.24
C LEU A 113 5.74 8.75 -4.15
N PRO A 114 6.24 9.92 -3.69
CA PRO A 114 7.68 10.15 -3.54
C PRO A 114 8.37 9.07 -2.70
N ARG A 115 7.71 8.63 -1.63
CA ARG A 115 8.23 7.58 -0.74
C ARG A 115 8.34 6.22 -1.44
N GLU A 116 7.36 5.84 -2.25
CA GLU A 116 7.40 4.61 -3.04
C GLU A 116 8.60 4.63 -3.99
N LYS A 117 8.82 5.75 -4.69
CA LYS A 117 9.94 5.95 -5.63
C LYS A 117 11.31 5.85 -4.95
N GLU A 118 11.46 6.43 -3.76
CA GLU A 118 12.68 6.32 -2.96
C GLU A 118 12.98 4.86 -2.59
N LEU A 119 11.97 4.15 -2.08
CA LEU A 119 12.13 2.77 -1.63
C LEU A 119 12.43 1.82 -2.80
N MET A 120 11.80 2.00 -3.96
CA MET A 120 12.11 1.22 -5.17
C MET A 120 13.56 1.40 -5.62
N LYS A 121 14.06 2.64 -5.59
CA LYS A 121 15.45 2.95 -5.97
C LYS A 121 16.48 2.48 -4.94
N ALA A 122 16.06 2.30 -3.69
CA ALA A 122 16.94 1.82 -2.63
C ALA A 122 17.23 0.31 -2.74
N VAL A 123 16.43 -0.45 -3.48
CA VAL A 123 16.68 -1.89 -3.67
C VAL A 123 17.91 -2.10 -4.57
N ALA A 124 18.78 -3.03 -4.21
CA ALA A 124 19.97 -3.32 -5.00
C ALA A 124 19.62 -4.09 -6.29
N GLU A 125 20.30 -3.78 -7.40
CA GLU A 125 20.11 -4.47 -8.67
C GLU A 125 20.36 -5.99 -8.55
N SER A 126 21.32 -6.39 -7.72
CA SER A 126 21.60 -7.80 -7.42
C SER A 126 20.39 -8.53 -6.83
N ASP A 127 19.67 -7.89 -5.92
CA ASP A 127 18.52 -8.48 -5.22
C ASP A 127 17.33 -8.62 -6.16
N MET A 128 17.15 -7.64 -7.04
CA MET A 128 16.15 -7.69 -8.10
C MET A 128 16.40 -8.85 -9.07
N VAL A 129 17.66 -9.00 -9.53
CA VAL A 129 18.03 -10.09 -10.45
C VAL A 129 17.91 -11.45 -9.77
N ALA A 130 18.28 -11.55 -8.48
CA ALA A 130 18.15 -12.76 -7.69
C ALA A 130 16.68 -13.16 -7.51
N CYS A 131 15.77 -12.20 -7.31
CA CYS A 131 14.34 -12.44 -7.22
C CYS A 131 13.77 -13.11 -8.49
N MET A 132 14.32 -12.80 -9.67
CA MET A 132 13.91 -13.42 -10.94
C MET A 132 14.42 -14.87 -11.11
N TRP A 133 15.45 -15.29 -10.38
CA TRP A 133 16.10 -16.59 -10.61
C TRP A 133 15.23 -17.80 -10.21
N LYS A 134 14.23 -17.61 -9.34
CA LYS A 134 13.38 -18.70 -8.83
C LYS A 134 12.32 -19.22 -9.81
N CYS A 135 12.18 -18.60 -10.98
CA CYS A 135 11.11 -18.86 -11.92
C CYS A 135 11.69 -19.60 -13.16
N GLU A 136 11.93 -20.92 -13.04
CA GLU A 136 12.28 -21.81 -14.16
C GLU A 136 10.99 -22.35 -14.81
N GLY A 137 10.68 -21.88 -16.01
CA GLY A 137 9.57 -22.37 -16.85
C GLY A 137 9.86 -22.08 -18.32
N GLU A 138 9.69 -23.10 -19.16
CA GLU A 138 10.12 -23.16 -20.56
C GLU A 138 9.49 -22.11 -21.50
N HIS A 139 10.21 -21.96 -22.62
CA HIS A 139 10.24 -20.89 -23.60
C HIS A 139 9.04 -20.81 -24.55
N SER A 140 8.70 -19.60 -25.00
CA SER A 140 8.70 -19.18 -26.43
C SER A 140 7.94 -17.84 -26.58
N GLY A 141 8.57 -16.87 -27.23
CA GLY A 141 7.90 -15.63 -27.63
C GLY A 141 8.75 -14.38 -27.39
N THR A 142 8.89 -13.56 -28.43
CA THR A 142 9.38 -12.18 -28.35
C THR A 142 8.37 -11.37 -27.51
N GLY A 143 8.63 -11.23 -26.22
CA GLY A 143 7.73 -10.55 -25.28
C GLY A 143 8.21 -9.16 -24.90
N GLU A 144 7.40 -8.16 -25.25
CA GLU A 144 7.45 -6.82 -24.69
C GLU A 144 7.10 -6.87 -23.20
N ALA A 145 7.79 -6.11 -22.36
CA ALA A 145 7.32 -5.79 -21.02
C ALA A 145 6.18 -4.78 -21.16
N LYS A 146 4.94 -5.26 -21.36
CA LYS A 146 3.76 -4.41 -21.25
C LYS A 146 3.45 -4.24 -19.76
N ALA A 147 3.75 -3.06 -19.24
CA ALA A 147 3.03 -2.54 -18.08
C ALA A 147 1.64 -2.16 -18.61
N GLU A 148 0.61 -2.92 -18.23
CA GLU A 148 -0.77 -2.48 -18.46
C GLU A 148 -1.15 -1.57 -17.29
N PRO A 149 -1.36 -0.26 -17.52
CA PRO A 149 -2.00 0.57 -16.50
C PRO A 149 -3.46 0.14 -16.41
N GLU A 150 -3.88 -0.36 -15.25
CA GLU A 150 -5.29 -0.67 -15.01
C GLU A 150 -6.03 0.65 -14.79
N GLU A 151 -6.89 1.00 -15.75
CA GLU A 151 -7.75 2.17 -15.73
C GLU A 151 -8.96 1.91 -14.81
N GLN A 152 -9.00 2.64 -13.68
CA GLN A 152 -10.18 2.95 -12.87
C GLN A 152 -11.01 1.78 -12.29
N GLN A 153 -10.81 1.52 -10.99
CA GLN A 153 -11.91 1.11 -10.11
C GLN A 153 -11.78 1.77 -8.72
N GLU A 154 -11.61 3.09 -8.70
CA GLU A 154 -11.90 3.93 -7.53
C GLU A 154 -13.40 4.23 -7.49
N GLU A 155 -14.29 3.24 -7.27
CA GLU A 155 -15.66 3.60 -6.83
C GLU A 155 -16.51 2.50 -6.16
N SER A 156 -16.03 1.27 -5.93
CA SER A 156 -16.96 0.21 -5.47
C SER A 156 -16.54 -0.60 -4.25
N ARG A 157 -15.66 -0.11 -3.36
CA ARG A 157 -15.30 -0.88 -2.16
C ARG A 157 -15.03 -0.06 -0.91
N SER A 158 -15.90 0.91 -0.63
CA SER A 158 -16.19 1.33 0.74
C SER A 158 -17.21 0.41 1.44
N GLU A 159 -17.71 -0.64 0.77
CA GLU A 159 -18.77 -1.54 1.29
C GLU A 159 -18.34 -2.98 1.59
N GLU A 160 -17.06 -3.31 1.49
CA GLU A 160 -16.62 -4.67 1.77
C GLU A 160 -15.22 -4.71 2.40
N ARG A 161 -15.13 -4.06 3.55
CA ARG A 161 -14.16 -4.42 4.56
C ARG A 161 -14.70 -4.15 5.93
#